data_AF-L1N8K2-F1
#
_entry.id   AF-L1N8K2-F1
#
_cell.length_a   1.000
_cell.length_b   1.000
_cell.length_c   1.000
_cell.angle_alpha   90.00
_cell.angle_beta   90.00
_cell.angle_gamma   90.00
#
_symmetry.space_group_name_H-M   'P 1'
#
loop_
_entity.id
_entity.type
_entity.pdbx_description
1 polymer ?
#
loop_
_entity_poly.entity_id
_entity_poly.type
_entity_poly.pdbx_seq_one_letter_code
_entity_poly.pdbx_strand_id
1 'polypeptide(L)'
;MLKKIKTTAGVYKYDFRPLFPGIKRINKIIAKENLLLVKNILDKEELPFMLAYGTLLGAVREHDFIAHDEDIDLIVMKEYFDHFVALLFIFRTEGFEVVRYEKRGFLSLIRKGEYIDFYFYQDYPGEPTLRYCGQDLYFKEELNNLIDYDFLDTTFKAPKNYIKYLEFYYGENWRHPIIAFNYNLSSIGRVKEYTIQYIKALLPERLLEILQEKKDKKRMCQWIKKAHQFKL
;
A
#
# COMPACT_ATOMS: atom_id res chain seq x y z
N MET A 1 -11.08 -17.30 7.28
CA MET A 1 -10.73 -18.32 6.25
C MET A 1 -9.22 -18.37 6.22
N LEU A 2 -8.65 -19.50 6.62
CA LEU A 2 -7.22 -19.60 6.83
C LEU A 2 -6.47 -19.64 5.50
N LYS A 3 -5.86 -18.52 5.15
CA LYS A 3 -4.97 -18.35 3.99
C LYS A 3 -3.53 -18.64 4.41
N LYS A 4 -2.65 -18.85 3.42
CA LYS A 4 -1.25 -19.22 3.65
C LYS A 4 -0.32 -18.41 2.76
N ILE A 5 0.80 -17.98 3.32
CA ILE A 5 1.94 -17.39 2.60
C ILE A 5 3.13 -18.30 2.84
N LYS A 6 3.80 -18.72 1.76
CA LYS A 6 5.07 -19.45 1.86
C LYS A 6 6.18 -18.42 2.01
N THR A 7 6.98 -18.55 3.05
CA THR A 7 8.11 -17.66 3.35
C THR A 7 9.36 -18.51 3.56
N THR A 8 10.53 -17.90 3.54
CA THR A 8 11.80 -18.57 3.88
C THR A 8 11.84 -19.02 5.35
N ALA A 9 11.09 -18.35 6.23
CA ALA A 9 10.94 -18.71 7.65
C ALA A 9 9.82 -19.76 7.91
N GLY A 10 9.16 -20.26 6.86
CA GLY A 10 8.09 -21.25 6.95
C GLY A 10 6.74 -20.77 6.44
N VAL A 11 5.67 -21.54 6.69
CA VAL A 11 4.33 -21.22 6.20
C VAL A 11 3.60 -20.30 7.19
N TYR A 12 3.44 -19.03 6.83
CA TYR A 12 2.65 -18.08 7.60
C TYR A 12 1.16 -18.27 7.29
N LYS A 13 0.36 -18.62 8.30
CA LYS A 13 -1.10 -18.76 8.17
C LYS A 13 -1.77 -17.49 8.68
N TYR A 14 -2.82 -17.02 8.02
CA TYR A 14 -3.53 -15.81 8.42
C TYR A 14 -5.02 -15.88 8.07
N ASP A 15 -5.83 -15.06 8.74
CA ASP A 15 -7.24 -14.91 8.44
C ASP A 15 -7.48 -13.67 7.58
N PHE A 16 -8.04 -13.88 6.40
CA PHE A 16 -8.48 -12.78 5.55
C PHE A 16 -9.48 -11.88 6.30
N ARG A 17 -9.24 -10.56 6.29
CA ARG A 17 -10.23 -9.57 6.71
C ARG A 17 -10.53 -8.62 5.55
N PRO A 18 -11.82 -8.45 5.20
CA PRO A 18 -12.21 -7.55 4.15
C PRO A 18 -11.95 -6.09 4.55
N LEU A 19 -11.29 -5.37 3.67
CA LEU A 19 -11.05 -3.93 3.74
C LEU A 19 -11.63 -3.31 2.47
N PHE A 20 -12.34 -2.19 2.61
CA PHE A 20 -12.95 -1.47 1.51
C PHE A 20 -13.07 0.03 1.84
N PRO A 21 -13.07 0.90 0.81
CA PRO A 21 -13.18 2.34 1.00
C PRO A 21 -14.39 2.76 1.83
N GLY A 22 -14.15 3.62 2.82
CA GLY A 22 -15.19 4.15 3.73
C GLY A 22 -15.51 3.28 4.94
N ILE A 23 -14.70 2.24 5.21
CA ILE A 23 -14.91 1.32 6.35
C ILE A 23 -14.60 1.97 7.70
N LYS A 24 -13.59 2.85 7.76
CA LYS A 24 -13.17 3.53 8.99
C LYS A 24 -12.36 4.77 8.69
N ARG A 25 -12.26 5.69 9.64
CA ARG A 25 -11.24 6.75 9.59
C ARG A 25 -9.97 6.31 10.31
N ILE A 26 -8.84 6.90 9.96
CA ILE A 26 -7.56 6.67 10.61
C ILE A 26 -7.60 7.13 12.07
N ASN A 27 -7.11 6.28 12.96
CA ASN A 27 -6.78 6.70 14.33
C ASN A 27 -5.31 7.11 14.33
N LYS A 28 -5.03 8.41 14.24
CA LYS A 28 -3.66 8.93 14.09
C LYS A 28 -2.69 8.49 15.20
N ILE A 29 -3.18 8.31 16.43
CA ILE A 29 -2.35 7.87 17.56
C ILE A 29 -1.89 6.42 17.34
N ILE A 30 -2.84 5.53 17.02
CA ILE A 30 -2.54 4.12 16.78
C ILE A 30 -1.77 3.93 15.46
N ALA A 31 -2.10 4.72 14.44
CA ALA A 31 -1.39 4.72 13.16
C ALA A 31 0.08 5.12 13.35
N LYS A 32 0.36 6.21 14.08
CA LYS A 32 1.72 6.62 14.46
C LYS A 32 2.44 5.50 15.22
N GLU A 33 1.82 4.93 16.24
CA GLU A 33 2.40 3.81 17.01
C GLU A 33 2.79 2.65 16.08
N ASN A 34 1.87 2.24 15.21
CA ASN A 34 2.08 1.12 14.29
C ASN A 34 3.17 1.43 13.24
N LEU A 35 3.19 2.63 12.66
CA LEU A 35 4.21 3.03 11.68
C LEU A 35 5.60 3.04 12.32
N LEU A 36 5.74 3.54 13.54
CA LEU A 36 7.02 3.53 14.26
C LEU A 36 7.49 2.12 14.63
N LEU A 37 6.56 1.21 15.01
CA LEU A 37 6.89 -0.19 15.24
C LEU A 37 7.34 -0.90 13.97
N VAL A 38 6.64 -0.67 12.85
CA VAL A 38 7.06 -1.20 11.54
C VAL A 38 8.43 -0.68 11.16
N LYS A 39 8.66 0.63 11.29
CA LYS A 39 9.97 1.24 11.04
C LYS A 39 11.07 0.58 11.86
N ASN A 40 10.86 0.41 13.17
CA ASN A 40 11.83 -0.22 14.06
C ASN A 40 12.18 -1.66 13.64
N ILE A 41 11.19 -2.44 13.18
CA ILE A 41 11.45 -3.80 12.68
C ILE A 41 12.24 -3.73 11.37
N LEU A 42 11.80 -2.93 10.40
CA LEU A 42 12.43 -2.86 9.08
C LEU A 42 13.85 -2.26 9.13
N ASP A 43 14.08 -1.25 9.97
CA ASP A 43 15.40 -0.64 10.15
C ASP A 43 16.40 -1.64 10.77
N LYS A 44 15.98 -2.46 11.75
CA LYS A 44 16.83 -3.49 12.37
C LYS A 44 17.24 -4.59 11.40
N GLU A 45 16.37 -4.88 10.44
CA GLU A 45 16.60 -5.88 9.40
C GLU A 45 17.16 -5.26 8.11
N GLU A 46 17.58 -3.98 8.16
CA GLU A 46 18.16 -3.23 7.05
C GLU A 46 17.29 -3.27 5.77
N LEU A 47 15.97 -3.29 5.93
CA LEU A 47 15.02 -3.44 4.83
C LEU A 47 14.50 -2.04 4.40
N PRO A 48 14.92 -1.54 3.23
CA PRO A 48 14.55 -0.20 2.80
C PRO A 48 13.08 -0.12 2.39
N PHE A 49 12.41 0.93 2.87
CA PHE A 49 11.03 1.25 2.54
C PHE A 49 10.85 2.77 2.50
N MET A 50 9.77 3.24 1.89
CA MET A 50 9.47 4.66 1.74
C MET A 50 7.98 4.95 1.98
N LEU A 51 7.68 6.19 2.40
CA LEU A 51 6.31 6.67 2.46
C LEU A 51 5.72 6.76 1.04
N ALA A 52 4.45 6.40 0.91
CA ALA A 52 3.76 6.40 -0.37
C ALA A 52 2.34 6.97 -0.25
N TYR A 53 1.72 7.24 -1.40
CA TYR A 53 0.29 7.57 -1.52
C TYR A 53 -0.24 8.52 -0.43
N GLY A 54 -1.31 8.12 0.29
CA GLY A 54 -2.01 8.97 1.25
C GLY A 54 -1.13 9.38 2.41
N THR A 55 -0.22 8.48 2.82
CA THR A 55 0.75 8.76 3.89
C THR A 55 1.78 9.81 3.48
N LEU A 56 2.38 9.69 2.28
CA LEU A 56 3.29 10.72 1.78
C LEU A 56 2.58 12.04 1.52
N LEU A 57 1.36 12.00 0.98
CA LEU A 57 0.54 13.18 0.76
C LEU A 57 0.24 13.90 2.08
N GLY A 58 -0.15 13.16 3.13
CA GLY A 58 -0.35 13.70 4.47
C GLY A 58 0.92 14.31 5.05
N ALA A 59 2.03 13.58 4.99
CA ALA A 59 3.33 14.06 5.47
C ALA A 59 3.74 15.40 4.84
N VAL A 60 3.53 15.56 3.54
CA VAL A 60 3.90 16.78 2.80
C VAL A 60 2.87 17.90 2.96
N ARG A 61 1.57 17.60 2.93
CA ARG A 61 0.51 18.61 2.88
C ARG A 61 0.01 19.04 4.26
N GLU A 62 -0.16 18.09 5.16
CA GLU A 62 -0.79 18.28 6.47
C GLU A 62 0.23 18.20 7.62
N HIS A 63 1.48 17.80 7.33
CA HIS A 63 2.52 17.51 8.31
C HIS A 63 2.07 16.48 9.37
N ASP A 64 1.11 15.64 9.00
CA ASP A 64 0.46 14.61 9.80
C ASP A 64 -0.27 13.64 8.86
N PHE A 65 -0.84 12.56 9.37
CA PHE A 65 -1.77 11.74 8.59
C PHE A 65 -3.00 12.55 8.16
N ILE A 66 -3.55 12.22 6.99
CA ILE A 66 -4.80 12.83 6.51
C ILE A 66 -5.94 12.34 7.42
N ALA A 67 -6.68 13.27 8.05
CA ALA A 67 -7.66 12.91 9.09
C ALA A 67 -8.84 12.05 8.59
N HIS A 68 -9.13 12.12 7.29
CA HIS A 68 -10.13 11.32 6.60
C HIS A 68 -9.52 10.25 5.70
N ASP A 69 -8.28 9.81 5.99
CA ASP A 69 -7.73 8.58 5.41
C ASP A 69 -8.18 7.34 6.18
N GLU A 70 -7.81 6.16 5.69
CA GLU A 70 -8.15 4.89 6.33
C GLU A 70 -6.93 4.12 6.88
N ASP A 71 -5.75 4.35 6.29
CA ASP A 71 -4.57 3.50 6.41
C ASP A 71 -3.23 4.24 6.28
N ILE A 72 -2.17 3.44 6.35
CA ILE A 72 -0.80 3.85 6.07
C ILE A 72 -0.32 3.13 4.83
N ASP A 73 0.38 3.84 3.96
CA ASP A 73 0.85 3.37 2.66
C ASP A 73 2.37 3.37 2.60
N LEU A 74 2.98 2.20 2.42
CA LEU A 74 4.42 2.05 2.29
C LEU A 74 4.79 1.32 0.99
N ILE A 75 5.86 1.78 0.35
CA ILE A 75 6.47 1.08 -0.78
C ILE A 75 7.74 0.36 -0.30
N VAL A 76 7.87 -0.89 -0.74
CA VAL A 76 9.07 -1.73 -0.61
C VAL A 76 9.44 -2.20 -2.02
N MET A 77 10.73 -2.31 -2.35
CA MET A 77 11.10 -2.87 -3.65
C MET A 77 10.95 -4.40 -3.65
N LYS A 78 10.46 -4.97 -4.75
CA LYS A 78 10.08 -6.39 -4.85
C LYS A 78 11.27 -7.33 -4.65
N GLU A 79 12.49 -6.90 -4.95
CA GLU A 79 13.70 -7.66 -4.62
C GLU A 79 13.84 -8.01 -3.13
N TYR A 80 13.25 -7.20 -2.23
CA TYR A 80 13.24 -7.46 -0.79
C TYR A 80 12.03 -8.26 -0.31
N PHE A 81 11.16 -8.72 -1.23
CA PHE A 81 9.90 -9.37 -0.85
C PHE A 81 10.11 -10.63 -0.01
N ASP A 82 11.03 -11.51 -0.39
CA ASP A 82 11.28 -12.75 0.34
C ASP A 82 11.83 -12.48 1.75
N HIS A 83 12.67 -11.44 1.89
CA HIS A 83 13.13 -10.98 3.19
C HIS A 83 11.96 -10.44 4.02
N PHE A 84 11.16 -9.52 3.45
CA PHE A 84 10.01 -8.93 4.12
C PHE A 84 9.02 -9.98 4.63
N VAL A 85 8.66 -10.97 3.80
CA VAL A 85 7.66 -11.96 4.22
C VAL A 85 8.20 -12.91 5.28
N ALA A 86 9.50 -13.09 5.41
CA ALA A 86 10.11 -13.83 6.52
C ALA A 86 9.87 -13.12 7.87
N LEU A 87 9.83 -11.77 7.86
CA LEU A 87 9.60 -10.95 9.04
C LEU A 87 8.14 -10.98 9.54
N LEU A 88 7.20 -11.57 8.79
CA LEU A 88 5.79 -11.67 9.21
C LEU A 88 5.63 -12.32 10.59
N PHE A 89 6.50 -13.26 10.95
CA PHE A 89 6.49 -13.87 12.29
C PHE A 89 6.92 -12.89 13.38
N ILE A 90 7.85 -11.98 13.10
CA ILE A 90 8.26 -10.90 14.02
C ILE A 90 7.16 -9.83 14.11
N PHE A 91 6.56 -9.45 12.99
CA PHE A 91 5.37 -8.59 12.99
C PHE A 91 4.26 -9.17 13.88
N ARG A 92 4.03 -10.48 13.82
CA ARG A 92 3.08 -11.17 14.69
C ARG A 92 3.43 -11.09 16.17
N THR A 93 4.70 -11.19 16.57
CA THR A 93 5.08 -11.04 17.98
C THR A 93 4.78 -9.64 18.51
N GLU A 94 4.78 -8.63 17.64
CA GLU A 94 4.37 -7.25 17.96
C GLU A 94 2.85 -7.00 17.82
N GLY A 95 2.07 -8.04 17.50
CA GLY A 95 0.60 -7.99 17.41
C GLY A 95 0.05 -7.55 16.05
N PHE A 96 0.89 -7.51 15.00
CA PHE A 96 0.42 -7.35 13.64
C PHE A 96 -0.05 -8.68 13.04
N GLU A 97 -1.12 -8.64 12.26
CA GLU A 97 -1.57 -9.79 11.49
C GLU A 97 -1.78 -9.43 10.03
N VAL A 98 -1.38 -10.35 9.14
CA VAL A 98 -1.72 -10.24 7.72
C VAL A 98 -3.23 -10.40 7.57
N VAL A 99 -3.84 -9.52 6.79
CA VAL A 99 -5.29 -9.58 6.51
C VAL A 99 -5.63 -9.58 5.03
N ARG A 100 -4.72 -9.07 4.19
CA ARG A 100 -4.78 -9.14 2.73
C ARG A 100 -3.39 -9.51 2.21
N TYR A 101 -3.36 -10.35 1.18
CA TYR A 101 -2.14 -10.68 0.45
C TYR A 101 -2.51 -11.03 -0.99
N GLU A 102 -1.76 -10.47 -1.92
CA GLU A 102 -1.88 -10.72 -3.35
C GLU A 102 -0.48 -10.96 -3.93
N LYS A 103 -0.32 -12.08 -4.65
CA LYS A 103 0.98 -12.49 -5.25
C LYS A 103 1.60 -11.41 -6.14
N ARG A 104 0.77 -10.57 -6.76
CA ARG A 104 1.15 -9.44 -7.63
C ARG A 104 1.85 -8.27 -6.91
N GLY A 105 2.16 -8.44 -5.62
CA GLY A 105 3.01 -7.51 -4.87
C GLY A 105 2.25 -6.62 -3.90
N PHE A 106 1.19 -7.10 -3.26
CA PHE A 106 0.45 -6.31 -2.27
C PHE A 106 0.18 -7.10 -1.00
N LEU A 107 0.33 -6.47 0.17
CA LEU A 107 0.06 -7.07 1.47
C LEU A 107 -0.45 -6.00 2.45
N SER A 108 -1.41 -6.36 3.30
CA SER A 108 -1.86 -5.50 4.40
C SER A 108 -1.63 -6.15 5.75
N LEU A 109 -1.03 -5.42 6.69
CA LEU A 109 -0.94 -5.77 8.11
C LEU A 109 -1.96 -4.97 8.91
N ILE A 110 -2.61 -5.60 9.90
CA ILE A 110 -3.46 -4.93 10.89
C ILE A 110 -2.88 -5.07 12.29
N ARG A 111 -2.89 -3.97 13.05
CA ARG A 111 -2.67 -3.97 14.49
C ARG A 111 -3.55 -2.93 15.15
N LYS A 112 -4.23 -3.30 16.24
CA LYS A 112 -5.13 -2.41 17.01
C LYS A 112 -6.20 -1.69 16.15
N GLY A 113 -6.64 -2.32 15.06
CA GLY A 113 -7.69 -1.79 14.17
C GLY A 113 -7.19 -0.86 13.07
N GLU A 114 -5.93 -0.43 13.09
CA GLU A 114 -5.30 0.32 12.00
C GLU A 114 -4.56 -0.64 11.08
N TYR A 115 -4.55 -0.35 9.77
CA TYR A 115 -3.88 -1.18 8.78
C TYR A 115 -2.81 -0.42 8.00
N ILE A 116 -1.79 -1.16 7.61
CA ILE A 116 -0.64 -0.68 6.83
C ILE A 116 -0.59 -1.51 5.56
N ASP A 117 -0.66 -0.84 4.42
CA ASP A 117 -0.56 -1.40 3.09
C ASP A 117 0.88 -1.32 2.59
N PHE A 118 1.39 -2.46 2.13
CA PHE A 118 2.72 -2.62 1.56
C PHE A 118 2.61 -2.92 0.07
N TYR A 119 3.21 -2.03 -0.73
CA TYR A 119 3.26 -2.12 -2.18
C TYR A 119 4.67 -2.54 -2.61
N PHE A 120 4.77 -3.74 -3.18
CA PHE A 120 6.04 -4.32 -3.63
C PHE A 120 6.29 -4.01 -5.10
N TYR A 121 6.99 -2.92 -5.37
CA TYR A 121 7.25 -2.42 -6.73
C TYR A 121 8.36 -3.21 -7.43
N GLN A 122 8.16 -3.53 -8.70
CA GLN A 122 9.16 -4.16 -9.57
C GLN A 122 9.25 -3.45 -10.92
N ASP A 123 10.33 -3.69 -11.67
CA ASP A 123 10.50 -3.15 -13.02
C ASP A 123 9.34 -3.56 -13.94
N TYR A 124 8.83 -2.59 -14.70
CA TYR A 124 7.76 -2.84 -15.66
C TYR A 124 8.35 -3.41 -16.97
N PRO A 125 7.95 -4.62 -17.42
CA PRO A 125 8.62 -5.30 -18.53
C PRO A 125 8.60 -4.55 -19.88
N GLY A 126 7.59 -3.71 -20.11
CA GLY A 126 7.39 -3.03 -21.39
C GLY A 126 7.94 -1.61 -21.48
N GLU A 127 8.46 -1.04 -20.40
CA GLU A 127 8.94 0.34 -20.35
C GLU A 127 10.02 0.46 -19.25
N PRO A 128 11.32 0.46 -19.62
CA PRO A 128 12.43 0.38 -18.65
C PRO A 128 12.49 1.52 -17.62
N THR A 129 11.84 2.65 -17.93
CA THR A 129 11.81 3.81 -17.05
C THR A 129 10.69 3.75 -16.00
N LEU A 130 9.89 2.68 -15.99
CA LEU A 130 8.74 2.53 -15.11
C LEU A 130 8.87 1.30 -14.21
N ARG A 131 8.28 1.41 -13.03
CA ARG A 131 8.05 0.31 -12.09
C ARG A 131 6.56 0.20 -11.79
N TYR A 132 6.10 -0.98 -11.39
CA TYR A 132 4.71 -1.23 -11.11
C TYR A 132 4.51 -2.17 -9.91
N CYS A 133 3.34 -2.08 -9.30
CA CYS A 133 2.85 -2.98 -8.27
C CYS A 133 1.33 -3.14 -8.48
N GLY A 134 0.87 -4.35 -8.82
CA GLY A 134 -0.52 -4.59 -9.15
C GLY A 134 -1.08 -3.62 -10.20
N GLN A 135 -1.93 -2.67 -9.76
CA GLN A 135 -2.58 -1.69 -10.62
C GLN A 135 -1.92 -0.31 -10.65
N ASP A 136 -0.81 -0.16 -9.96
CA ASP A 136 -0.13 1.11 -9.79
C ASP A 136 1.22 1.09 -10.49
N LEU A 137 1.63 2.27 -10.96
CA LEU A 137 2.79 2.44 -11.82
C LEU A 137 3.44 3.78 -11.51
N TYR A 138 4.77 3.81 -11.49
CA TYR A 138 5.51 5.04 -11.26
C TYR A 138 6.89 5.05 -11.93
N PHE A 139 7.57 6.21 -11.93
CA PHE A 139 8.88 6.38 -12.53
C PHE A 139 9.98 5.70 -11.71
N LYS A 140 10.79 4.87 -12.35
CA LYS A 140 11.89 4.12 -11.74
C LYS A 140 12.92 5.04 -11.07
N GLU A 141 13.27 6.14 -11.73
CA GLU A 141 14.23 7.13 -11.21
C GLU A 141 13.79 7.70 -9.85
N GLU A 142 12.52 8.06 -9.72
CA GLU A 142 11.98 8.67 -8.51
C GLU A 142 11.88 7.69 -7.35
N LEU A 143 11.67 6.39 -7.63
CA LEU A 143 11.69 5.35 -6.60
C LEU A 143 13.12 4.94 -6.17
N ASN A 144 14.13 5.27 -6.97
CA ASN A 144 15.53 5.01 -6.65
C ASN A 144 16.24 6.21 -6.00
N ASN A 145 15.76 7.42 -6.27
CA ASN A 145 16.35 8.65 -5.75
C ASN A 145 15.56 9.14 -4.54
N LEU A 146 15.95 8.65 -3.36
CA LEU A 146 15.26 8.90 -2.11
C LEU A 146 16.03 9.89 -1.24
N ILE A 147 15.30 10.70 -0.49
CA ILE A 147 15.82 11.58 0.57
C ILE A 147 15.28 11.13 1.93
N ASP A 148 15.98 11.51 2.99
CA ASP A 148 15.39 11.51 4.34
C ASP A 148 14.39 12.66 4.46
N TYR A 149 13.22 12.35 5.02
CA TYR A 149 12.12 13.27 5.20
C TYR A 149 11.60 13.15 6.65
N ASP A 150 11.56 14.28 7.34
CA ASP A 150 11.05 14.35 8.71
C ASP A 150 9.53 14.16 8.70
N PHE A 151 9.04 13.13 9.40
CA PHE A 151 7.62 12.89 9.56
C PHE A 151 7.33 12.30 10.93
N LEU A 152 6.38 12.91 11.64
CA LEU A 152 6.07 12.60 13.04
C LEU A 152 7.31 12.85 13.92
N ASP A 153 7.86 11.82 14.57
CA ASP A 153 8.98 11.95 15.52
C ASP A 153 10.28 11.33 14.99
N THR A 154 10.39 11.10 13.68
CA THR A 154 11.55 10.43 13.08
C THR A 154 11.69 10.74 11.59
N THR A 155 12.68 10.12 10.95
CA THR A 155 12.93 10.24 9.52
C THR A 155 12.43 9.01 8.75
N PHE A 156 11.89 9.26 7.57
CA PHE A 156 11.51 8.22 6.62
C PHE A 156 12.11 8.53 5.24
N LYS A 157 12.18 7.52 4.37
CA LYS A 157 12.51 7.77 2.98
C LYS A 157 11.28 8.29 2.22
N ALA A 158 11.52 9.25 1.34
CA ALA A 158 10.56 9.76 0.36
C ALA A 158 11.25 10.02 -0.98
N PRO A 159 10.53 10.06 -2.12
CA PRO A 159 11.12 10.46 -3.40
C PRO A 159 11.73 11.86 -3.28
N LYS A 160 12.93 12.06 -3.83
CA LYS A 160 13.57 13.39 -3.84
C LYS A 160 12.65 14.44 -4.49
N ASN A 161 11.97 14.07 -5.57
CA ASN A 161 10.96 14.92 -6.22
C ASN A 161 9.54 14.52 -5.79
N TYR A 162 9.27 14.47 -4.48
CA TYR A 162 7.95 14.10 -3.97
C TYR A 162 6.82 14.98 -4.52
N ILE A 163 7.06 16.24 -4.90
CA ILE A 163 6.05 17.08 -5.58
C ILE A 163 5.60 16.44 -6.90
N LYS A 164 6.56 15.98 -7.70
CA LYS A 164 6.31 15.26 -8.96
C LYS A 164 5.56 13.95 -8.72
N TYR A 165 5.86 13.25 -7.63
CA TYR A 165 5.10 12.08 -7.18
C TYR A 165 3.64 12.41 -6.90
N LEU A 166 3.41 13.46 -6.10
CA LEU A 166 2.07 13.86 -5.71
C LEU A 166 1.26 14.38 -6.91
N GLU A 167 1.86 15.16 -7.81
CA GLU A 167 1.21 15.61 -9.05
C GLU A 167 0.86 14.46 -9.98
N PHE A 168 1.76 13.47 -10.11
CA PHE A 168 1.48 12.29 -10.92
C PHE A 168 0.33 11.45 -10.38
N TYR A 169 0.18 11.28 -9.06
CA TYR A 169 -0.90 10.47 -8.50
C TYR A 169 -2.20 11.24 -8.30
N TYR A 170 -2.12 12.46 -7.78
CA TYR A 170 -3.25 13.24 -7.30
C TYR A 170 -3.61 14.43 -8.21
N GLY A 171 -2.77 14.80 -9.18
CA GLY A 171 -2.98 15.95 -10.06
C GLY A 171 -2.47 17.26 -9.46
N GLU A 172 -2.53 18.35 -10.21
CA GLU A 172 -2.01 19.67 -9.82
C GLU A 172 -2.68 20.23 -8.54
N ASN A 173 -3.92 19.82 -8.29
CA ASN A 173 -4.70 20.23 -7.13
C ASN A 173 -4.42 19.40 -5.86
N TRP A 174 -3.36 18.58 -5.81
CA TRP A 174 -3.03 17.73 -4.66
C TRP A 174 -2.92 18.50 -3.33
N ARG A 175 -2.57 19.78 -3.40
CA ARG A 175 -2.48 20.70 -2.25
C ARG A 175 -3.84 21.03 -1.63
N HIS A 176 -4.93 20.82 -2.35
CA HIS A 176 -6.28 21.02 -1.84
C HIS A 176 -6.82 19.71 -1.24
N PRO A 177 -7.24 19.69 0.03
CA PRO A 177 -7.83 18.51 0.63
C PRO A 177 -9.07 18.03 -0.12
N ILE A 178 -9.09 16.74 -0.49
CA ILE A 178 -10.23 16.07 -1.13
C ILE A 178 -10.59 14.88 -0.26
N ILE A 179 -11.87 14.75 0.09
CA ILE A 179 -12.40 13.58 0.80
C ILE A 179 -12.81 12.55 -0.25
N ALA A 180 -11.98 11.52 -0.44
CA ALA A 180 -12.22 10.49 -1.45
C ALA A 180 -13.24 9.43 -0.99
N PHE A 181 -13.43 9.25 0.32
CA PHE A 181 -14.18 8.14 0.88
C PHE A 181 -15.56 8.52 1.39
N ASN A 182 -16.54 7.65 1.12
CA ASN A 182 -17.88 7.78 1.66
C ASN A 182 -18.02 6.97 2.97
N TYR A 183 -17.94 7.66 4.10
CA TYR A 183 -18.09 7.06 5.43
C TYR A 183 -19.55 6.79 5.84
N ASN A 184 -20.51 7.29 5.07
CA ASN A 184 -21.94 7.20 5.37
C ASN A 184 -22.63 6.08 4.57
N LEU A 185 -21.92 4.95 4.36
CA LEU A 185 -22.52 3.76 3.77
C LEU A 185 -23.66 3.23 4.64
N SER A 186 -24.83 3.02 4.03
CA SER A 186 -25.97 2.39 4.67
C SER A 186 -25.62 0.96 5.13
N SER A 187 -26.37 0.42 6.09
CA SER A 187 -26.15 -0.96 6.57
C SER A 187 -26.19 -1.98 5.44
N ILE A 188 -27.12 -1.81 4.49
CA ILE A 188 -27.23 -2.65 3.29
C ILE A 188 -26.01 -2.48 2.39
N GLY A 189 -25.54 -1.24 2.20
CA GLY A 189 -24.32 -0.94 1.45
C GLY A 189 -23.09 -1.61 2.06
N ARG A 190 -22.93 -1.56 3.38
CA ARG A 190 -21.83 -2.24 4.09
C ARG A 190 -21.91 -3.76 3.91
N VAL A 191 -23.08 -4.35 4.10
CA VAL A 191 -23.28 -5.80 3.88
C VAL A 191 -22.92 -6.19 2.45
N LYS A 192 -23.30 -5.38 1.45
CA LYS A 192 -22.91 -5.59 0.05
C LYS A 192 -21.39 -5.57 -0.12
N GLU A 193 -20.69 -4.57 0.43
CA GLU A 193 -19.22 -4.50 0.35
C GLU A 193 -18.55 -5.72 0.99
N TYR A 194 -18.93 -6.08 2.22
CA TYR A 194 -18.45 -7.29 2.88
C TYR A 194 -18.68 -8.54 2.02
N THR A 195 -19.88 -8.68 1.47
CA THR A 195 -20.27 -9.82 0.63
C THR A 195 -19.38 -9.91 -0.61
N ILE A 196 -19.17 -8.79 -1.31
CA ILE A 196 -18.28 -8.72 -2.48
C ILE A 196 -16.86 -9.15 -2.12
N GLN A 197 -16.32 -8.67 -1.00
CA GLN A 197 -14.95 -9.00 -0.59
C GLN A 197 -14.81 -10.47 -0.20
N TYR A 198 -15.77 -11.05 0.51
CA TYR A 198 -15.76 -12.48 0.83
C TYR A 198 -15.93 -13.36 -0.41
N ILE A 199 -16.81 -12.99 -1.34
CA ILE A 199 -16.94 -13.69 -2.63
C ILE A 199 -15.59 -13.70 -3.35
N LYS A 200 -14.92 -12.54 -3.48
CA LYS A 200 -13.59 -12.46 -4.10
C LYS A 200 -12.57 -13.35 -3.38
N ALA A 201 -12.58 -13.37 -2.05
CA ALA A 201 -11.68 -14.19 -1.26
C ALA A 201 -11.94 -15.71 -1.39
N LEU A 202 -13.16 -16.10 -1.75
CA LEU A 202 -13.59 -17.48 -2.00
C LEU A 202 -13.36 -17.95 -3.44
N LEU A 203 -13.19 -17.02 -4.39
CA LEU A 203 -12.95 -17.38 -5.78
C LEU A 203 -11.71 -18.28 -5.92
N PRO A 204 -11.74 -19.28 -6.83
CA PRO A 204 -10.53 -20.02 -7.19
C PRO A 204 -9.42 -19.07 -7.65
N GLU A 205 -8.20 -19.31 -7.18
CA GLU A 205 -7.06 -18.41 -7.40
C GLU A 205 -6.85 -18.08 -8.88
N ARG A 206 -6.88 -19.10 -9.75
CA ARG A 206 -6.73 -18.92 -11.21
C ARG A 206 -7.82 -18.03 -11.82
N LEU A 207 -9.06 -18.12 -11.33
CA LEU A 207 -10.15 -17.29 -11.85
C LEU A 207 -9.98 -15.83 -11.39
N LEU A 208 -9.58 -15.64 -10.13
CA LEU A 208 -9.27 -14.32 -9.59
C LEU A 208 -8.12 -13.66 -10.38
N GLU A 209 -7.05 -14.41 -10.67
CA GLU A 209 -5.90 -13.95 -11.46
C GLU A 209 -6.32 -13.48 -12.86
N ILE A 210 -7.13 -14.27 -13.58
CA ILE A 210 -7.64 -13.88 -14.92
C ILE A 210 -8.46 -12.57 -14.87
N LEU A 211 -9.32 -12.43 -13.85
CA LEU A 211 -10.12 -11.22 -13.67
C LEU A 211 -9.24 -10.01 -13.33
N GLN A 212 -8.22 -10.20 -12.50
CA GLN A 212 -7.24 -9.18 -12.15
C GLN A 212 -6.44 -8.77 -13.39
N GLU A 213 -5.84 -9.70 -14.12
CA GLU A 213 -5.07 -9.41 -15.35
C GLU A 213 -5.85 -8.57 -16.36
N LYS A 214 -7.13 -8.89 -16.59
CA LYS A 214 -8.00 -8.13 -17.49
C LYS A 214 -8.20 -6.69 -17.01
N LYS A 215 -8.44 -6.50 -15.70
CA LYS A 215 -8.63 -5.16 -15.10
C LYS A 215 -7.30 -4.38 -15.08
N ASP A 216 -6.21 -5.05 -14.76
CA ASP A 216 -4.87 -4.50 -14.64
C ASP A 216 -4.40 -4.00 -16.00
N LYS A 217 -4.58 -4.78 -17.09
CA LYS A 217 -4.24 -4.35 -18.45
C LYS A 217 -4.90 -3.03 -18.83
N LYS A 218 -6.20 -2.87 -18.56
CA LYS A 218 -6.93 -1.63 -18.85
C LYS A 218 -6.34 -0.44 -18.08
N ARG A 219 -6.04 -0.62 -16.80
CA ARG A 219 -5.52 0.45 -15.93
C ARG A 219 -4.06 0.78 -16.24
N MET A 220 -3.25 -0.23 -16.56
CA MET A 220 -1.86 -0.05 -17.01
C MET A 220 -1.78 0.78 -18.30
N CYS A 221 -2.65 0.52 -19.28
CA CYS A 221 -2.70 1.36 -20.50
C CYS A 221 -2.96 2.84 -20.18
N GLN A 222 -3.82 3.13 -19.20
CA GLN A 222 -4.10 4.50 -18.77
C GLN A 222 -2.88 5.13 -18.07
N TRP A 223 -2.23 4.38 -17.17
CA TRP A 223 -1.03 4.83 -16.47
C TRP A 223 0.15 5.09 -17.40
N ILE A 224 0.39 4.21 -18.36
CA ILE A 224 1.46 4.39 -19.36
C ILE A 224 1.20 5.65 -20.19
N LYS A 225 -0.03 5.84 -20.67
CA LYS A 225 -0.40 7.07 -21.39
C LYS A 225 -0.17 8.31 -20.53
N LYS A 226 -0.58 8.27 -19.25
CA LYS A 226 -0.35 9.37 -18.30
C LYS A 226 1.15 9.62 -18.09
N ALA A 227 1.95 8.58 -17.92
CA ALA A 227 3.40 8.70 -17.71
C ALA A 227 4.10 9.33 -18.92
N HIS A 228 3.69 9.00 -20.14
CA HIS A 228 4.23 9.63 -21.34
C HIS A 228 3.84 11.10 -21.45
N GLN A 229 2.58 11.44 -21.13
CA GLN A 229 2.11 12.83 -21.15
C GLN A 229 2.75 13.69 -20.06
N PHE A 230 3.06 13.09 -18.90
CA PHE A 230 3.63 13.78 -17.76
C PHE A 230 5.16 14.03 -17.88
N LYS A 231 5.83 13.32 -18.80
CA LYS A 231 7.25 13.56 -19.13
C LYS A 231 7.44 14.69 -20.17
N LEU A 232 6.37 15.09 -20.86
CA LEU A 232 6.35 16.20 -21.82
C LEU A 232 6.03 17.50 -21.08
#